data_AF-A0A6I6G064-F1
#
_entry.id   AF-A0A6I6G064-F1
#
_cell.length_a   1.000
_cell.length_b   1.000
_cell.length_c   1.000
_cell.angle_alpha   90.00
_cell.angle_beta   90.00
_cell.angle_gamma   90.00
#
_symmetry.space_group_name_H-M   'P 1'
#
loop_
_entity.id
_entity.type
_entity.pdbx_description
1 polymer ?
#
loop_
_entity_poly.entity_id
_entity_poly.type
_entity_poly.pdbx_seq_one_letter_code
_entity_poly.pdbx_strand_id
1 'polypeptide(L)'
;MTEGRIDPMPEPAPTTLLGRYRHAFRTGEMETAPVPPTRRRLVVVVITLVVGTAVSAWALRIPPGDTMFYPATALLAAVWLVGAFASGPIRVGCEPYRPGRPILSSVLAATALALVFCVGAVVVAQIEPLREPVEALLAHATVGNLALVALLTAVNGAAEECFHRGAVYSATSRIHPILVTTLIYGAVTAAAGIPLLVVAALVLGLVTAVQRRCTGGVLGPIVTHVVWSMVMLFALSPIFDAASG
;
A
#
# COMPACT_ATOMS: atom_id res chain seq x y z
N MET A 1 11.68 -49.92 -21.69
CA MET A 1 10.31 -49.46 -21.99
C MET A 1 9.97 -48.43 -20.92
N THR A 2 10.22 -47.16 -21.21
CA THR A 2 10.13 -46.04 -20.26
C THR A 2 8.67 -45.58 -20.21
N GLU A 3 8.04 -45.72 -19.04
CA GLU A 3 6.70 -45.15 -18.78
C GLU A 3 6.75 -43.63 -18.98
N GLY A 4 5.94 -43.16 -19.94
CA GLY A 4 5.73 -41.74 -20.17
C GLY A 4 5.03 -41.14 -18.97
N ARG A 5 5.73 -40.24 -18.26
CA ARG A 5 5.12 -39.34 -17.28
C ARG A 5 4.10 -38.48 -18.01
N ILE A 6 2.82 -38.78 -17.82
CA ILE A 6 1.73 -37.93 -18.28
C ILE A 6 1.76 -36.71 -17.37
N ASP A 7 2.29 -35.59 -17.87
CA ASP A 7 2.12 -34.31 -17.19
C ASP A 7 0.61 -34.03 -17.10
N PRO A 8 0.08 -33.67 -15.92
CA PRO A 8 -1.33 -33.37 -15.76
C PRO A 8 -1.70 -32.24 -16.71
N MET A 9 -2.80 -32.43 -17.44
CA MET A 9 -3.37 -31.40 -18.32
C MET A 9 -3.50 -30.08 -17.54
N PRO A 10 -3.07 -28.94 -18.10
CA PRO A 10 -3.23 -27.64 -17.44
C PRO A 10 -4.72 -27.43 -17.12
N GLU A 11 -5.02 -27.06 -15.88
CA GLU A 11 -6.39 -26.80 -15.46
C GLU A 11 -7.04 -25.78 -16.43
N PRO A 12 -8.30 -26.01 -16.84
CA PRO A 12 -9.01 -25.06 -17.68
C PRO A 12 -9.09 -23.72 -16.95
N ALA A 13 -8.73 -22.64 -17.65
CA ALA A 13 -8.76 -21.29 -17.07
C ALA A 13 -10.16 -21.02 -16.48
N PRO A 14 -10.25 -20.58 -15.20
CA PRO A 14 -11.54 -20.44 -14.54
C PRO A 14 -12.45 -19.46 -15.29
N THR A 15 -13.72 -19.82 -15.44
CA THR A 15 -14.70 -19.07 -16.24
C THR A 15 -15.31 -17.89 -15.48
N THR A 16 -15.36 -17.94 -14.15
CA THR A 16 -15.93 -16.89 -13.29
C THR A 16 -14.88 -15.87 -12.83
N LEU A 17 -15.32 -14.62 -12.58
CA LEU A 17 -14.47 -13.54 -12.07
C LEU A 17 -13.77 -13.93 -10.75
N LEU A 18 -14.55 -14.46 -9.81
CA LEU A 18 -14.04 -14.93 -8.52
C LEU A 18 -13.06 -16.10 -8.69
N GLY A 19 -13.34 -17.02 -9.62
CA GLY A 19 -12.45 -18.14 -9.94
C GLY A 19 -11.09 -17.67 -10.45
N ARG A 20 -11.06 -16.64 -11.32
CA ARG A 20 -9.81 -16.05 -11.84
C ARG A 20 -9.01 -15.32 -10.77
N TYR A 21 -9.65 -14.55 -9.89
CA TYR A 21 -8.95 -13.93 -8.75
C TYR A 21 -8.40 -14.98 -7.78
N ARG A 22 -9.16 -16.03 -7.47
CA ARG A 22 -8.69 -17.16 -6.65
C ARG A 22 -7.52 -17.88 -7.30
N HIS A 23 -7.57 -18.09 -8.61
CA HIS A 23 -6.49 -18.68 -9.38
C HIS A 23 -5.25 -17.79 -9.36
N ALA A 24 -5.37 -16.51 -9.74
CA ALA A 24 -4.26 -15.55 -9.72
C ALA A 24 -3.64 -15.40 -8.32
N PHE A 25 -4.46 -15.40 -7.27
CA PHE A 25 -3.98 -15.43 -5.89
C PHE A 25 -3.21 -16.71 -5.56
N ARG A 26 -3.69 -17.89 -5.97
CA ARG A 26 -3.03 -19.17 -5.71
C ARG A 26 -1.75 -19.32 -6.52
N THR A 27 -1.85 -19.23 -7.83
CA THR A 27 -0.76 -19.53 -8.76
C THR A 27 0.27 -18.41 -8.83
N GLY A 28 -0.15 -17.15 -8.63
CA GLY A 28 0.69 -16.00 -8.94
C GLY A 28 1.11 -15.99 -10.41
N GLU A 29 0.31 -16.53 -11.32
CA GLU A 29 0.68 -16.68 -12.74
C GLU A 29 1.06 -15.35 -13.42
N MET A 30 0.48 -14.24 -12.95
CA MET A 30 0.82 -12.88 -13.37
C MET A 30 2.17 -12.38 -12.83
N GLU A 31 2.75 -13.08 -11.86
CA GLU A 31 4.12 -12.93 -11.37
C GLU A 31 5.04 -13.70 -12.33
N THR A 32 5.38 -13.10 -13.49
CA THR A 32 6.33 -13.76 -14.40
C THR A 32 7.58 -14.16 -13.62
N ALA A 33 7.90 -15.46 -13.72
CA ALA A 33 8.72 -16.30 -12.84
C ALA A 33 9.75 -15.57 -11.96
N PRO A 34 9.99 -16.02 -10.71
CA PRO A 34 10.84 -15.33 -9.75
C PRO A 34 12.31 -15.42 -10.19
N VAL A 35 12.72 -14.46 -11.03
CA VAL A 35 14.12 -14.12 -11.20
C VAL A 35 14.65 -13.86 -9.79
N PRO A 36 15.67 -14.61 -9.33
CA PRO A 36 16.19 -14.43 -7.98
C PRO A 36 16.48 -12.95 -7.74
N PRO A 37 16.06 -12.40 -6.58
CA PRO A 37 16.32 -11.00 -6.29
C PRO A 37 17.83 -10.77 -6.31
N THR A 38 18.26 -9.76 -7.05
CA THR A 38 19.69 -9.44 -7.16
C THR A 38 20.19 -8.88 -5.82
N ARG A 39 21.47 -9.11 -5.51
CA ARG A 39 22.10 -8.52 -4.31
C ARG A 39 21.94 -7.00 -4.28
N ARG A 40 22.04 -6.35 -5.45
CA ARG A 40 21.77 -4.92 -5.61
C ARG A 40 20.36 -4.54 -5.14
N ARG A 41 19.32 -5.27 -5.56
CA ARG A 41 17.92 -5.01 -5.14
C ARG A 41 17.79 -5.07 -3.62
N LEU A 42 18.35 -6.12 -3.00
CA LEU A 42 18.29 -6.29 -1.54
C LEU A 42 18.96 -5.14 -0.79
N VAL A 43 20.18 -4.76 -1.21
CA VAL A 43 20.93 -3.66 -0.59
C VAL A 43 20.16 -2.34 -0.70
N VAL A 44 19.66 -2.00 -1.90
CA VAL A 44 18.88 -0.78 -2.10
C VAL A 44 17.62 -0.79 -1.25
N VAL A 45 16.87 -1.90 -1.22
CA VAL A 45 15.65 -2.02 -0.41
C VAL A 45 15.95 -1.82 1.07
N VAL A 46 16.99 -2.45 1.61
CA VAL A 46 17.34 -2.30 3.03
C VAL A 46 17.74 -0.86 3.36
N ILE A 47 18.59 -0.24 2.53
CA ILE A 47 19.02 1.16 2.73
C ILE A 47 17.80 2.09 2.67
N THR A 48 16.94 1.94 1.66
CA THR A 48 15.75 2.77 1.52
C THR A 48 14.77 2.54 2.66
N LEU A 49 14.60 1.31 3.16
CA LEU A 49 13.76 1.04 4.33
C LEU A 49 14.27 1.81 5.55
N VAL A 50 15.57 1.78 5.83
CA VAL A 50 16.16 2.51 6.97
C VAL A 50 15.96 4.01 6.82
N VAL A 51 16.31 4.58 5.66
CA VAL A 51 16.19 6.02 5.40
C VAL A 51 14.73 6.46 5.41
N GLY A 52 13.85 5.75 4.70
CA GLY A 52 12.43 6.08 4.60
C GLY A 52 11.71 5.97 5.94
N THR A 53 12.05 4.96 6.77
CA THR A 53 11.52 4.86 8.14
C THR A 53 11.95 6.06 8.99
N ALA A 54 13.22 6.47 8.93
CA ALA A 54 13.71 7.62 9.68
C ALA A 54 13.05 8.93 9.23
N VAL A 55 12.93 9.15 7.91
CA VAL A 55 12.28 10.34 7.35
C VAL A 55 10.79 10.35 7.67
N SER A 56 10.10 9.20 7.62
CA SER A 56 8.68 9.09 7.98
C SER A 56 8.45 9.41 9.46
N ALA A 57 9.24 8.82 10.36
CA ALA A 57 9.17 9.07 11.79
C ALA A 57 9.47 10.54 12.14
N TRP A 58 10.39 11.18 11.40
CA TRP A 58 10.67 12.60 11.54
C TRP A 58 9.51 13.46 11.03
N ALA A 59 9.03 13.22 9.81
CA ALA A 59 7.97 14.00 9.18
C ALA A 59 6.67 14.02 10.00
N LEU A 60 6.30 12.88 10.61
CA LEU A 60 5.08 12.77 11.42
C LEU A 60 5.19 13.37 12.83
N ARG A 61 6.39 13.78 13.26
CA ARG A 61 6.59 14.53 14.51
C ARG A 61 6.63 16.04 14.30
N ILE A 62 6.59 16.49 13.06
CA ILE A 62 6.49 17.91 12.75
C ILE A 62 5.12 18.41 13.24
N PRO A 63 5.04 19.54 13.96
CA PRO A 63 3.75 20.06 14.42
C PRO A 63 2.83 20.46 13.27
N PRO A 64 1.51 20.26 13.39
CA PRO A 64 0.54 20.81 12.45
C PRO A 64 0.68 22.33 12.27
N GLY A 65 0.66 22.79 11.02
CA GLY A 65 0.85 24.21 10.68
C GLY A 65 2.30 24.64 10.43
N ASP A 66 3.29 23.80 10.75
CA ASP A 66 4.68 24.04 10.37
C ASP A 66 4.89 23.79 8.87
N THR A 67 5.48 24.75 8.18
CA THR A 67 5.74 24.67 6.73
C THR A 67 6.79 23.60 6.38
N MET A 68 7.59 23.14 7.35
CA MET A 68 8.54 22.04 7.18
C MET A 68 7.87 20.69 6.87
N PHE A 69 6.58 20.53 7.17
CA PHE A 69 5.83 19.32 6.85
C PHE A 69 5.81 19.01 5.34
N TYR A 70 5.65 20.04 4.50
CA TYR A 70 5.57 19.87 3.05
C TYR A 70 6.88 19.35 2.41
N PRO A 71 8.05 19.98 2.63
CA PRO A 71 9.30 19.45 2.11
C PRO A 71 9.68 18.11 2.76
N ALA A 72 9.33 17.86 4.03
CA ALA A 72 9.59 16.58 4.69
C ALA A 72 8.81 15.42 4.05
N THR A 73 7.52 15.61 3.78
CA THR A 73 6.66 14.61 3.11
C THR A 73 6.99 14.47 1.62
N ALA A 74 7.44 15.54 0.96
CA ALA A 74 7.97 15.46 -0.41
C ALA A 74 9.29 14.66 -0.47
N LEU A 75 10.19 14.88 0.49
CA LEU A 75 11.42 14.10 0.64
C LEU A 75 11.12 12.63 0.88
N LEU A 76 10.12 12.31 1.72
CA LEU A 76 9.70 10.93 1.96
C LEU A 76 9.26 10.24 0.66
N ALA A 77 8.39 10.89 -0.13
CA ALA A 77 7.99 10.37 -1.43
C ALA A 77 9.19 10.16 -2.37
N ALA A 78 10.13 11.12 -2.39
CA ALA A 78 11.35 11.01 -3.19
C ALA A 78 12.21 9.81 -2.77
N VAL A 79 12.40 9.59 -1.46
CA VAL A 79 13.14 8.44 -0.91
C VAL A 79 12.54 7.12 -1.38
N TRP A 80 11.22 6.97 -1.29
CA TRP A 80 10.53 5.77 -1.74
C TRP A 80 10.64 5.56 -3.25
N LEU A 81 10.38 6.59 -4.05
CA LEU A 81 10.48 6.50 -5.51
C LEU A 81 11.90 6.18 -5.97
N VAL A 82 12.90 6.91 -5.48
CA VAL A 82 14.31 6.69 -5.83
C VAL A 82 14.73 5.28 -5.43
N GLY A 83 14.43 4.85 -4.21
CA GLY A 83 14.72 3.48 -3.79
C GLY A 83 14.02 2.43 -4.64
N ALA A 84 12.77 2.67 -5.03
CA ALA A 84 12.01 1.75 -5.84
C ALA A 84 12.66 1.54 -7.21
N PHE A 85 12.96 2.62 -7.93
CA PHE A 85 13.56 2.56 -9.28
C PHE A 85 15.05 2.20 -9.26
N ALA A 86 15.79 2.58 -8.22
CA ALA A 86 17.19 2.17 -8.06
C ALA A 86 17.34 0.67 -7.79
N SER A 87 16.31 0.03 -7.21
CA SER A 87 16.29 -1.41 -6.90
C SER A 87 16.14 -2.31 -8.12
N GLY A 88 15.61 -1.78 -9.24
CA GLY A 88 15.39 -2.50 -10.49
C GLY A 88 14.01 -2.22 -11.11
N PRO A 89 13.61 -2.97 -12.16
CA PRO A 89 12.37 -2.69 -12.87
C PRO A 89 11.14 -2.86 -11.97
N ILE A 90 10.21 -1.90 -12.07
CA ILE A 90 8.90 -1.91 -11.42
C ILE A 90 7.84 -2.16 -12.49
N ARG A 91 6.96 -3.14 -12.25
CA ARG A 91 5.91 -3.50 -13.20
C ARG A 91 4.65 -2.70 -12.91
N VAL A 92 4.05 -2.14 -13.95
CA VAL A 92 2.77 -1.42 -13.87
C VAL A 92 1.62 -2.41 -13.60
N GLY A 93 1.65 -3.59 -14.23
CA GLY A 93 0.62 -4.61 -14.08
C GLY A 93 -0.60 -4.38 -14.96
N CYS A 94 -1.38 -5.44 -15.16
CA CYS A 94 -2.57 -5.47 -16.00
C CYS A 94 -3.69 -6.21 -15.27
N GLU A 95 -4.93 -5.98 -15.71
CA GLU A 95 -6.07 -6.69 -15.16
C GLU A 95 -6.08 -8.17 -15.60
N PRO A 96 -6.32 -9.13 -14.69
CA PRO A 96 -6.37 -10.56 -15.05
C PRO A 96 -7.56 -10.96 -15.94
N TYR A 97 -8.61 -10.14 -16.07
CA TYR A 97 -9.84 -10.50 -16.81
C TYR A 97 -9.99 -9.82 -18.18
N ARG A 98 -9.28 -8.71 -18.45
CA ARG A 98 -9.34 -7.97 -19.72
C ARG A 98 -7.96 -7.43 -20.09
N PRO A 99 -7.63 -7.36 -21.39
CA PRO A 99 -6.52 -6.52 -21.83
C PRO A 99 -6.83 -5.08 -21.39
N GLY A 100 -6.13 -4.59 -20.38
CA GLY A 100 -6.41 -3.29 -19.79
C GLY A 100 -5.77 -3.09 -18.42
N ARG A 101 -5.85 -1.85 -17.94
CA ARG A 101 -5.33 -1.45 -16.64
C ARG A 101 -6.35 -1.79 -15.53
N PRO A 102 -5.91 -2.23 -14.35
CA PRO A 102 -6.79 -2.61 -13.25
C PRO A 102 -7.31 -1.37 -12.52
N ILE A 103 -8.10 -0.51 -13.18
CA ILE A 103 -8.57 0.75 -12.56
C ILE A 103 -9.87 0.49 -11.80
N LEU A 104 -10.90 -0.04 -12.47
CA LEU A 104 -12.23 -0.21 -11.88
C LEU A 104 -12.20 -1.17 -10.68
N SER A 105 -11.55 -2.32 -10.81
CA SER A 105 -11.37 -3.31 -9.73
C SER A 105 -10.70 -2.67 -8.50
N SER A 106 -9.69 -1.84 -8.75
CA SER A 106 -8.93 -1.13 -7.71
C SER A 106 -9.72 -0.03 -7.02
N VAL A 107 -10.54 0.72 -7.77
CA VAL A 107 -11.47 1.70 -7.20
C VAL A 107 -12.50 1.00 -6.33
N LEU A 108 -13.09 -0.11 -6.79
CA LEU A 108 -14.05 -0.89 -6.00
C LEU A 108 -13.42 -1.43 -4.71
N ALA A 109 -12.19 -1.96 -4.79
CA ALA A 109 -11.44 -2.40 -3.62
C ALA A 109 -11.14 -1.24 -2.66
N ALA A 110 -10.78 -0.06 -3.18
CA ALA A 110 -10.56 1.14 -2.40
C ALA A 110 -11.82 1.61 -1.68
N THR A 111 -12.96 1.63 -2.38
CA THR A 111 -14.25 2.01 -1.80
C THR A 111 -14.65 1.05 -0.69
N ALA A 112 -14.55 -0.26 -0.92
CA ALA A 112 -14.85 -1.26 0.11
C ALA A 112 -13.94 -1.10 1.34
N LEU A 113 -12.64 -0.89 1.11
CA LEU A 113 -11.68 -0.66 2.18
C LEU A 113 -11.99 0.63 2.94
N ALA A 114 -12.27 1.72 2.23
CA ALA A 114 -12.59 3.00 2.83
C ALA A 114 -13.88 2.92 3.68
N LEU A 115 -14.92 2.22 3.21
CA LEU A 115 -16.14 1.99 4.00
C LEU A 115 -15.84 1.26 5.31
N VAL A 116 -15.01 0.21 5.28
CA VAL A 116 -14.59 -0.50 6.50
C VAL A 116 -13.89 0.43 7.48
N PHE A 117 -13.00 1.29 6.98
CA PHE A 117 -12.28 2.25 7.81
C PHE A 117 -13.18 3.36 8.34
N CYS A 118 -14.12 3.87 7.54
CA CYS A 118 -15.10 4.85 8.00
C CYS A 118 -16.02 4.29 9.09
N VAL A 119 -16.44 3.02 8.98
CA VAL A 119 -17.19 2.35 10.05
C VAL A 119 -16.33 2.17 11.30
N GLY A 120 -15.07 1.76 11.14
CA GLY A 120 -14.11 1.68 12.24
C GLY A 120 -13.87 3.03 12.92
N ALA A 121 -13.82 4.11 12.14
CA ALA A 121 -13.65 5.49 12.61
C ALA A 121 -14.78 5.92 13.55
N VAL A 122 -16.04 5.53 13.27
CA VAL A 122 -17.17 5.80 14.19
C VAL A 122 -16.95 5.14 15.55
N VAL A 123 -16.42 3.92 15.59
CA VAL A 123 -16.11 3.21 16.84
C VAL A 123 -14.91 3.85 17.54
N VAL A 124 -13.85 4.17 16.80
CA VAL A 124 -12.64 4.82 17.33
C VAL A 124 -12.94 6.18 17.93
N ALA A 125 -13.86 6.95 17.35
CA ALA A 125 -14.29 8.25 17.87
C ALA A 125 -14.86 8.17 19.29
N GLN A 126 -15.37 7.00 19.72
CA GLN A 126 -15.89 6.79 21.08
C GLN A 126 -14.80 6.43 22.11
N ILE A 127 -13.56 6.21 21.67
CA ILE A 127 -12.46 5.71 22.50
C ILE A 127 -11.33 6.74 22.48
N GLU A 128 -11.34 7.62 23.48
CA GLU A 128 -10.43 8.78 23.52
C GLU A 128 -8.94 8.46 23.33
N PRO A 129 -8.34 7.43 23.98
CA PRO A 129 -6.94 7.06 23.75
C PRO A 129 -6.60 6.64 22.31
N LEU A 130 -7.61 6.26 21.53
CA LEU A 130 -7.48 5.90 20.12
C LEU A 130 -7.77 7.08 19.19
N ARG A 131 -8.64 8.00 19.61
CA ARG A 131 -9.07 9.19 18.86
C ARG A 131 -7.97 10.25 18.80
N GLU A 132 -7.41 10.65 19.93
CA GLU A 132 -6.48 11.79 20.01
C GLU A 132 -5.29 11.70 19.03
N PRO A 133 -4.60 10.54 18.88
CA PRO A 133 -3.49 10.44 17.94
C PRO A 133 -3.93 10.61 16.47
N VAL A 134 -5.16 10.22 16.14
CA VAL A 134 -5.71 10.35 14.78
C VAL A 134 -6.11 11.80 14.52
N GLU A 135 -6.71 12.49 15.48
CA GLU A 135 -7.02 13.92 15.37
C GLU A 135 -5.76 14.77 15.22
N ALA A 136 -4.71 14.47 16.01
CA ALA A 136 -3.42 15.13 15.89
C ALA A 136 -2.78 14.94 14.50
N LEU A 137 -2.96 13.75 13.89
CA LEU A 137 -2.53 13.51 12.52
C LEU A 137 -3.35 14.33 11.52
N LEU A 138 -4.67 14.30 11.63
CA LEU A 138 -5.59 15.03 10.74
C LEU A 138 -5.45 16.55 10.84
N ALA A 139 -4.95 17.07 11.96
CA ALA A 139 -4.69 18.50 12.14
C ALA A 139 -3.74 19.09 11.08
N HIS A 140 -2.86 18.28 10.48
CA HIS A 140 -2.02 18.71 9.36
C HIS A 140 -2.83 19.15 8.14
N ALA A 141 -3.98 18.50 7.91
CA ALA A 141 -4.88 18.80 6.80
C ALA A 141 -5.79 20.00 7.07
N THR A 142 -6.12 20.27 8.33
CA THR A 142 -7.03 21.36 8.72
C THR A 142 -6.32 22.70 8.89
N VAL A 143 -5.09 22.69 9.43
CA VAL A 143 -4.30 23.92 9.65
C VAL A 143 -3.47 24.29 8.41
N GLY A 144 -3.14 23.30 7.57
CA GLY A 144 -2.31 23.48 6.37
C GLY A 144 -3.08 23.86 5.10
N ASN A 145 -2.35 23.95 3.98
CA ASN A 145 -2.94 24.05 2.66
C ASN A 145 -3.48 22.67 2.25
N LEU A 146 -4.80 22.47 2.41
CA LEU A 146 -5.47 21.20 2.16
C LEU A 146 -5.19 20.64 0.75
N ALA A 147 -5.14 21.49 -0.28
CA ALA A 147 -4.85 21.05 -1.65
C ALA A 147 -3.43 20.50 -1.78
N LEU A 148 -2.45 21.16 -1.13
CA LEU A 148 -1.06 20.69 -1.09
C LEU A 148 -0.92 19.40 -0.27
N VAL A 149 -1.61 19.30 0.88
CA VAL A 149 -1.64 18.09 1.71
C VAL A 149 -2.26 16.92 0.94
N ALA A 150 -3.36 17.13 0.22
CA ALA A 150 -4.00 16.12 -0.62
C ALA A 150 -3.07 15.66 -1.75
N LEU A 151 -2.39 16.58 -2.43
CA LEU A 151 -1.40 16.24 -3.46
C LEU A 151 -0.26 15.41 -2.88
N LEU A 152 0.33 15.84 -1.76
CA LEU A 152 1.44 15.13 -1.12
C LEU A 152 1.00 13.76 -0.60
N THR A 153 -0.23 13.64 -0.09
CA THR A 153 -0.83 12.36 0.33
C THR A 153 -0.98 11.41 -0.85
N ALA A 154 -1.48 11.89 -1.99
CA ALA A 154 -1.60 11.08 -3.20
C ALA A 154 -0.24 10.64 -3.75
N VAL A 155 0.73 11.55 -3.79
CA VAL A 155 2.10 11.26 -4.25
C VAL A 155 2.79 10.27 -3.31
N ASN A 156 2.65 10.41 -2.00
CA ASN A 156 3.21 9.46 -1.04
C ASN A 156 2.56 8.08 -1.16
N GLY A 157 1.24 7.99 -1.27
CA GLY A 157 0.56 6.70 -1.51
C GLY A 157 1.07 6.00 -2.77
N ALA A 158 1.26 6.75 -3.86
CA ALA A 158 1.83 6.19 -5.09
C ALA A 158 3.29 5.75 -4.92
N ALA A 159 4.10 6.54 -4.22
CA ALA A 159 5.50 6.27 -3.95
C ALA A 159 5.70 5.03 -3.05
N GLU A 160 4.91 4.93 -2.00
CA GLU A 160 4.90 3.79 -1.09
C GLU A 160 4.56 2.49 -1.84
N GLU A 161 3.55 2.50 -2.72
CA GLU A 161 3.22 1.30 -3.50
C GLU A 161 4.29 0.94 -4.54
N CYS A 162 4.94 1.94 -5.16
CA CYS A 162 6.11 1.70 -6.00
C CYS A 162 7.22 0.99 -5.21
N PHE A 163 7.47 1.40 -3.96
CA PHE A 163 8.52 0.82 -3.14
C PHE A 163 8.10 -0.52 -2.51
N HIS A 164 6.99 -0.59 -1.77
CA HIS A 164 6.56 -1.79 -1.05
C HIS A 164 6.03 -2.88 -1.98
N ARG A 165 5.17 -2.54 -2.97
CA ARG A 165 4.56 -3.54 -3.88
C ARG A 165 5.36 -3.71 -5.16
N GLY A 166 6.27 -2.78 -5.46
CA GLY A 166 7.29 -2.95 -6.48
C GLY A 166 8.56 -3.57 -5.92
N ALA A 167 9.36 -2.80 -5.20
CA ALA A 167 10.71 -3.19 -4.79
C ALA A 167 10.76 -4.27 -3.70
N VAL A 168 10.08 -4.05 -2.55
CA VAL A 168 10.09 -4.99 -1.40
C VAL A 168 9.41 -6.31 -1.77
N TYR A 169 8.24 -6.26 -2.42
CA TYR A 169 7.55 -7.46 -2.91
C TYR A 169 8.45 -8.27 -3.85
N SER A 170 9.10 -7.61 -4.83
CA SER A 170 10.01 -8.31 -5.76
C SER A 170 11.25 -8.87 -5.06
N ALA A 171 11.79 -8.15 -4.06
CA ALA A 171 12.91 -8.58 -3.24
C ALA A 171 12.58 -9.82 -2.38
N THR A 172 11.31 -10.01 -2.04
CA THR A 172 10.80 -11.06 -1.16
C THR A 172 9.99 -12.12 -1.91
N SER A 173 10.04 -12.12 -3.24
CA SER A 173 9.29 -13.03 -4.13
C SER A 173 9.47 -14.53 -3.79
N ARG A 174 10.58 -14.91 -3.16
CA ARG A 174 10.87 -16.30 -2.74
C ARG A 174 10.42 -16.64 -1.32
N ILE A 175 10.02 -15.66 -0.52
CA ILE A 175 9.76 -15.82 0.92
C ILE A 175 8.41 -15.17 1.29
N HIS A 176 7.30 -15.75 0.82
CA HIS A 176 5.94 -15.28 1.13
C HIS A 176 5.77 -13.76 0.93
N PRO A 177 5.91 -13.24 -0.30
CA PRO A 177 6.03 -11.80 -0.56
C PRO A 177 4.84 -10.98 -0.05
N ILE A 178 3.63 -11.55 -0.04
CA ILE A 178 2.44 -10.90 0.55
C ILE A 178 2.67 -10.63 2.03
N LEU A 179 2.97 -11.67 2.81
CA LEU A 179 3.14 -11.56 4.26
C LEU A 179 4.32 -10.64 4.59
N VAL A 180 5.47 -10.84 3.94
CA VAL A 180 6.68 -10.09 4.27
C VAL A 180 6.55 -8.61 3.92
N THR A 181 6.00 -8.25 2.75
CA THR A 181 5.82 -6.83 2.42
C THR A 181 4.81 -6.15 3.35
N THR A 182 3.74 -6.86 3.74
CA THR A 182 2.73 -6.34 4.69
C THR A 182 3.34 -6.11 6.07
N LEU A 183 4.11 -7.06 6.60
CA LEU A 183 4.75 -6.92 7.91
C LEU A 183 5.83 -5.83 7.90
N ILE A 184 6.63 -5.74 6.83
CA ILE A 184 7.62 -4.66 6.68
C ILE A 184 6.91 -3.31 6.64
N TYR A 185 5.82 -3.19 5.87
CA TYR A 185 5.06 -1.94 5.80
C TYR A 185 4.51 -1.54 7.18
N GLY A 186 3.88 -2.47 7.90
CA GLY A 186 3.43 -2.22 9.27
C GLY A 186 4.56 -1.83 10.22
N ALA A 187 5.74 -2.46 10.12
CA ALA A 187 6.90 -2.15 10.94
C ALA A 187 7.48 -0.75 10.64
N VAL A 188 7.55 -0.35 9.36
CA VAL A 188 7.95 1.01 8.96
C VAL A 188 6.96 2.03 9.53
N THR A 189 5.66 1.78 9.37
CA THR A 189 4.61 2.67 9.89
C THR A 189 4.61 2.75 11.41
N ALA A 190 5.00 1.69 12.12
CA ALA A 190 5.09 1.70 13.58
C ALA A 190 6.08 2.74 14.12
N ALA A 191 7.07 3.15 13.32
CA ALA A 191 8.01 4.21 13.70
C ALA A 191 7.33 5.58 13.91
N ALA A 192 6.12 5.76 13.37
CA ALA A 192 5.27 6.93 13.64
C ALA A 192 4.79 7.00 15.09
N GLY A 193 4.76 5.87 15.81
CA GLY A 193 4.27 5.81 17.20
C GLY A 193 2.75 5.89 17.35
N ILE A 194 1.99 5.76 16.25
CA ILE A 194 0.51 5.80 16.26
C ILE A 194 -0.02 4.38 16.01
N PRO A 195 -0.54 3.67 17.03
CA PRO A 195 -0.97 2.28 16.88
C PRO A 195 -2.03 2.05 15.79
N LEU A 196 -2.97 2.98 15.65
CA LEU A 196 -4.01 2.92 14.62
C LEU A 196 -3.45 3.00 13.19
N LEU A 197 -2.35 3.71 12.97
CA LEU A 197 -1.67 3.71 11.68
C LEU A 197 -1.03 2.36 11.38
N VAL A 198 -0.54 1.63 12.40
CA VAL A 198 -0.02 0.27 12.20
C VAL A 198 -1.13 -0.67 11.77
N VAL A 199 -2.30 -0.61 12.42
CA VAL A 199 -3.48 -1.38 12.01
C VAL A 199 -3.87 -1.03 10.58
N ALA A 200 -3.93 0.28 10.26
CA ALA A 200 -4.22 0.75 8.93
C ALA A 200 -3.25 0.19 7.89
N ALA A 201 -1.95 0.29 8.18
CA ALA A 201 -0.88 -0.19 7.33
C ALA A 201 -0.92 -1.71 7.14
N LEU A 202 -1.29 -2.50 8.15
CA LEU A 202 -1.41 -3.95 8.00
C LEU A 202 -2.60 -4.35 7.10
N VAL A 203 -3.75 -3.68 7.26
CA VAL A 203 -4.96 -4.00 6.46
C VAL A 203 -4.81 -3.53 5.01
N LEU A 204 -4.50 -2.25 4.79
CA LEU A 204 -4.19 -1.72 3.44
C LEU A 204 -3.02 -2.50 2.84
N GLY A 205 -1.98 -2.67 3.67
CA GLY A 205 -0.95 -3.70 3.66
C GLY A 205 -1.24 -4.94 2.83
N LEU A 206 -2.13 -5.72 3.41
CA LEU A 206 -2.54 -7.01 2.90
C LEU A 206 -3.32 -6.88 1.61
N VAL A 207 -4.27 -5.93 1.54
CA VAL A 207 -5.12 -5.71 0.36
C VAL A 207 -4.28 -5.40 -0.87
N THR A 208 -3.38 -4.41 -0.77
CA THR A 208 -2.55 -4.00 -1.91
C THR A 208 -1.49 -5.05 -2.26
N ALA A 209 -1.02 -5.86 -1.30
CA ALA A 209 -0.13 -6.98 -1.59
C ALA A 209 -0.84 -8.13 -2.34
N VAL A 210 -2.07 -8.47 -1.94
CA VAL A 210 -2.92 -9.43 -2.67
C VAL A 210 -3.23 -8.92 -4.06
N GLN A 211 -3.62 -7.65 -4.18
CA GLN A 211 -3.92 -7.02 -5.46
C GLN A 211 -2.71 -6.97 -6.38
N ARG A 212 -1.51 -6.70 -5.84
CA ARG A 212 -0.23 -6.79 -6.57
C ARG A 212 -0.01 -8.18 -7.15
N ARG A 213 -0.34 -9.25 -6.41
CA ARG A 213 -0.25 -10.64 -6.89
C ARG A 213 -1.25 -10.90 -8.01
N CYS A 214 -2.49 -10.48 -7.83
CA CYS A 214 -3.56 -10.72 -8.80
C CYS A 214 -3.37 -9.95 -10.12
N THR A 215 -2.75 -8.76 -10.08
CA THR A 215 -2.60 -7.87 -11.25
C THR A 215 -1.20 -7.87 -11.87
N GLY A 216 -0.21 -8.47 -11.21
CA GLY A 216 1.16 -8.53 -11.74
C GLY A 216 1.94 -7.21 -11.70
N GLY A 217 1.40 -6.14 -11.08
CA GLY A 217 2.12 -4.87 -10.93
C GLY A 217 1.49 -3.88 -9.94
N VAL A 218 2.08 -2.68 -9.85
CA VAL A 218 1.81 -1.69 -8.79
C VAL A 218 0.66 -0.75 -9.11
N LEU A 219 0.15 -0.68 -10.34
CA LEU A 219 -0.88 0.30 -10.70
C LEU A 219 -2.19 0.10 -9.92
N GLY A 220 -2.64 -1.15 -9.78
CA GLY A 220 -3.81 -1.46 -8.97
C GLY A 220 -3.63 -1.02 -7.52
N PRO A 221 -2.56 -1.48 -6.84
CA PRO A 221 -2.16 -1.00 -5.52
C PRO A 221 -2.14 0.53 -5.39
N ILE A 222 -1.51 1.24 -6.33
CA ILE A 222 -1.43 2.71 -6.34
C ILE A 222 -2.82 3.33 -6.36
N VAL A 223 -3.69 2.88 -7.28
CA VAL A 223 -5.07 3.40 -7.38
C VAL A 223 -5.81 3.15 -6.07
N THR A 224 -5.70 1.94 -5.50
CA THR A 224 -6.39 1.60 -4.26
C THR A 224 -5.90 2.44 -3.09
N HIS A 225 -4.58 2.57 -2.93
CA HIS A 225 -3.98 3.36 -1.87
C HIS A 225 -4.37 4.83 -2.01
N VAL A 226 -4.18 5.44 -3.17
CA VAL A 226 -4.48 6.87 -3.38
C VAL A 226 -5.96 7.16 -3.14
N VAL A 227 -6.87 6.37 -3.72
CA VAL A 227 -8.32 6.58 -3.52
C VAL A 227 -8.69 6.42 -2.04
N TRP A 228 -8.19 5.38 -1.38
CA TRP A 228 -8.43 5.17 0.05
C TRP A 228 -7.90 6.34 0.89
N SER A 229 -6.66 6.80 0.66
CA SER A 229 -6.07 7.91 1.39
C SER A 229 -6.81 9.23 1.17
N MET A 230 -7.32 9.48 -0.03
CA MET A 230 -8.18 10.64 -0.28
C MET A 230 -9.47 10.56 0.53
N VAL A 231 -10.13 9.40 0.56
CA VAL A 231 -11.33 9.24 1.40
C VAL A 231 -10.99 9.43 2.87
N MET A 232 -9.91 8.86 3.38
CA MET A 232 -9.50 9.06 4.78
C MET A 232 -9.22 10.52 5.10
N LEU A 233 -8.50 11.23 4.21
CA LEU A 233 -8.15 12.64 4.38
C LEU A 233 -9.40 13.53 4.49
N PHE A 234 -10.42 13.29 3.66
CA PHE A 234 -11.61 14.14 3.60
C PHE A 234 -12.76 13.69 4.51
N ALA A 235 -12.86 12.39 4.83
CA ALA A 235 -14.02 11.85 5.56
C ALA A 235 -13.77 11.68 7.07
N LEU A 236 -12.53 11.47 7.52
CA LEU A 236 -12.29 11.15 8.92
C LEU A 236 -12.66 12.28 9.89
N SER A 237 -12.25 13.53 9.61
CA SER A 237 -12.60 14.67 10.48
C SER A 237 -14.13 14.84 10.61
N PRO A 238 -14.92 14.91 9.52
CA PRO A 238 -16.38 14.96 9.63
C PRO A 238 -17.01 13.78 10.39
N ILE A 239 -16.46 12.57 10.25
CA ILE A 239 -16.96 11.39 10.98
C ILE A 239 -16.69 11.53 12.49
N PHE A 240 -15.50 11.98 12.86
CA PHE A 240 -15.14 12.16 14.27
C PHE A 240 -15.97 13.25 14.92
N ASP A 241 -16.18 14.37 14.23
CA ASP A 241 -17.04 15.47 14.69
C ASP A 241 -18.49 15.01 14.89
N ALA A 242 -19.03 14.24 13.93
CA ALA A 242 -20.41 13.76 13.99
C ALA A 242 -20.64 12.65 15.03
N ALA A 243 -19.61 11.85 15.33
CA ALA A 243 -19.71 10.75 16.29
C ALA A 243 -19.41 11.19 17.73
N SER A 244 -18.63 12.26 17.92
CA SER A 244 -18.23 12.77 19.25
C SER A 244 -19.19 13.83 19.81
N GLY A 245 -20.11 14.34 19.00
CA GLY A 245 -21.16 15.30 19.40
C GLY A 245 -22.41 14.60 19.93
#